data_AF-A0A6B3I9C2-F1
#
_entry.id   AF-A0A6B3I9C2-F1
#
_cell.length_a   1.000
_cell.length_b   1.000
_cell.length_c   1.000
_cell.angle_alpha   90.00
_cell.angle_beta   90.00
_cell.angle_gamma   90.00
#
_symmetry.space_group_name_H-M   'P 1'
#
loop_
_entity.id
_entity.type
_entity.pdbx_description
1 polymer ?
#
loop_
_entity_poly.entity_id
_entity_poly.type
_entity_poly.pdbx_seq_one_letter_code
_entity_poly.pdbx_strand_id
1 'polypeptide(L)' 'ALGDGVLSPESDDPATAVRPYDRDRRGFALGEGAMTLCLERESSARERGARIYARILGHRALNEANHATSMDLVGDV' A
#
# COMPACT_ATOMS: atom_id res chain seq x y z
N ALA A 1 17.27 -1.69 20.91
CA ALA A 1 16.02 -1.00 21.25
C ALA A 1 15.60 -0.22 20.01
N LEU A 2 14.53 -0.66 19.34
CA LEU A 2 13.94 0.11 18.24
C LEU A 2 13.43 1.41 18.88
N GLY A 3 13.99 2.56 18.47
CA GLY A 3 13.58 3.86 19.00
C GLY A 3 12.09 4.13 18.71
N ASP A 4 11.48 4.98 19.53
CA ASP A 4 10.15 5.53 19.28
C ASP A 4 10.13 6.13 17.86
N GLY A 5 9.42 5.54 16.89
CA GLY A 5 9.40 6.15 15.55
C GLY A 5 8.85 5.36 14.36
N VAL A 6 8.59 4.05 14.46
CA VAL A 6 8.06 3.29 13.31
C VAL A 6 6.59 2.92 13.48
N LEU A 7 6.18 2.50 14.68
CA LEU A 7 4.82 2.05 14.94
C LEU A 7 3.99 3.13 15.62
N SER A 8 2.72 3.22 15.24
CA SER A 8 1.77 4.13 15.88
C SER A 8 1.57 3.76 17.35
N PRO A 9 1.66 4.73 18.28
CA PRO A 9 1.26 4.53 19.67
C PRO A 9 -0.27 4.51 19.83
N GLU A 10 -1.01 4.95 18.80
CA GLU A 10 -2.47 4.96 18.76
C GLU A 10 -2.96 3.56 18.36
N SER A 11 -2.90 2.59 19.27
CA SER A 11 -3.28 1.19 19.02
C SER A 11 -4.76 0.88 19.22
N ASP A 12 -5.47 1.71 19.98
CA ASP A 12 -6.78 1.34 20.55
C ASP A 12 -7.97 1.68 19.64
N ASP A 13 -7.79 2.62 18.70
CA ASP A 13 -8.78 2.95 17.67
C ASP A 13 -8.15 2.92 16.27
N PRO A 14 -8.35 1.83 15.50
CA PRO A 14 -7.83 1.67 14.14
C PRO A 14 -8.24 2.79 13.17
N ALA A 15 -9.42 3.40 13.36
CA ALA A 15 -9.90 4.48 12.51
C ALA A 15 -9.06 5.75 12.68
N THR A 16 -8.41 5.91 13.84
CA THR A 16 -7.51 7.03 14.12
C THR A 16 -6.04 6.65 13.96
N ALA A 17 -5.68 5.36 14.03
CA ALA A 17 -4.31 4.91 13.87
C ALA A 17 -3.75 5.08 12.45
N VAL A 18 -4.62 5.03 11.44
CA VAL A 18 -4.24 5.08 10.01
C VAL A 18 -4.57 6.46 9.43
N ARG A 19 -3.59 7.37 9.45
CA ARG A 19 -3.74 8.74 8.91
C ARG A 19 -2.72 9.07 7.82
N PRO A 20 -2.89 8.55 6.59
CA PRO A 20 -1.98 8.86 5.49
C PRO A 20 -1.93 10.37 5.23
N TYR A 21 -0.71 10.93 5.20
CA TYR A 21 -0.42 12.35 4.93
C TYR A 21 -0.97 13.37 5.93
N ASP A 22 -1.54 12.93 7.05
CA ASP A 22 -1.96 13.83 8.12
C ASP A 22 -0.75 14.45 8.83
N ARG A 23 -0.87 15.74 9.21
CA ARG A 23 0.18 16.50 9.89
C ARG A 23 0.60 15.82 11.20
N ASP A 24 -0.38 15.26 11.90
CA ASP A 24 -0.20 14.72 13.23
C ASP A 24 -0.05 13.18 13.19
N ARG A 25 0.28 12.59 12.02
CA ARG A 25 0.53 11.15 11.87
C ARG A 25 1.72 10.69 12.73
N ARG A 26 1.60 9.53 13.38
CA ARG A 26 2.61 9.03 14.35
C ARG A 26 3.13 7.62 14.08
N GLY A 27 3.43 7.30 12.82
CA GLY A 27 3.98 5.98 12.44
C GLY A 27 2.95 5.09 11.75
N PHE A 28 3.28 3.82 11.60
CA PHE A 28 2.47 2.83 10.89
C PHE A 28 1.61 2.01 11.85
N ALA A 29 0.38 1.70 11.44
CA ALA A 29 -0.42 0.66 12.07
C ALA A 29 -0.12 -0.68 11.38
N LEU A 30 0.18 -1.72 12.16
CA LEU A 30 0.37 -3.06 11.61
C LEU A 30 -0.97 -3.70 11.29
N GLY A 31 -1.06 -4.31 10.12
CA GLY A 31 -2.23 -5.07 9.69
C GLY A 31 -1.80 -6.38 9.03
N GLU A 32 -2.68 -7.37 9.11
CA GLU A 32 -2.53 -8.66 8.46
C GLU A 32 -3.71 -8.91 7.52
N GLY A 33 -3.46 -9.51 6.36
CA GLY A 33 -4.50 -9.88 5.41
C GLY A 33 -3.92 -10.32 4.06
N ALA A 34 -4.77 -10.95 3.24
CA ALA A 34 -4.43 -11.34 1.88
C ALA A 34 -5.61 -11.09 0.93
N MET A 35 -5.31 -10.84 -0.34
CA MET A 35 -6.30 -10.67 -1.40
C MET A 35 -5.75 -11.24 -2.71
N THR A 36 -6.63 -11.75 -3.56
CA THR A 36 -6.28 -12.28 -4.88
C THR A 36 -7.18 -11.69 -5.95
N LEU A 37 -6.57 -11.30 -7.07
CA LEU A 37 -7.27 -10.84 -8.27
C LEU A 37 -7.10 -11.87 -9.38
N CYS A 38 -8.18 -12.16 -10.10
CA CYS A 38 -8.10 -12.93 -11.34
C CYS A 38 -7.94 -11.98 -12.52
N LEU A 39 -6.82 -12.09 -13.23
CA LEU A 39 -6.57 -11.35 -14.46
C LEU A 39 -6.86 -12.26 -15.64
N GLU A 40 -7.71 -11.79 -16.54
CA GLU A 40 -8.02 -12.49 -17.79
C GLU A 40 -8.22 -11.49 -18.93
N ARG A 41 -8.34 -11.99 -20.16
CA ARG A 41 -8.71 -11.14 -21.30
C ARG A 41 -10.14 -10.67 -21.17
N GLU A 42 -10.38 -9.40 -21.51
CA GLU A 42 -11.72 -8.81 -21.50
C GLU A 42 -12.71 -9.59 -22.38
N SER A 43 -12.27 -10.10 -23.53
CA SER A 43 -13.13 -10.90 -24.42
C SER A 43 -13.60 -12.20 -23.75
N SER A 44 -12.70 -12.93 -23.09
CA SER A 44 -13.03 -14.16 -22.36
C SER A 44 -13.97 -13.90 -21.18
N ALA A 45 -13.72 -12.81 -20.43
CA ALA A 45 -14.60 -12.36 -19.36
C ALA A 45 -16.02 -12.05 -19.88
N ARG A 46 -16.12 -11.35 -21.02
CA ARG A 46 -17.41 -11.00 -21.65
C ARG A 46 -18.16 -12.22 -22.17
N GLU A 47 -17.46 -13.14 -22.83
CA GLU A 47 -18.04 -14.37 -23.38
C GLU A 47 -18.72 -15.21 -22.29
N ARG A 48 -18.08 -15.32 -21.11
CA ARG A 48 -18.65 -16.04 -19.97
C ARG A 48 -19.59 -15.21 -19.07
N GLY A 49 -19.87 -13.96 -19.42
CA GLY A 49 -20.72 -13.06 -18.63
C GLY A 49 -20.14 -12.66 -17.26
N ALA A 50 -18.82 -12.64 -17.13
CA ALA A 50 -18.14 -12.29 -15.88
C ALA A 50 -18.36 -10.82 -15.49
N ARG A 51 -18.43 -10.55 -14.18
CA ARG A 51 -18.33 -9.18 -13.68
C ARG A 51 -16.90 -8.69 -13.81
N ILE A 52 -16.71 -7.67 -14.64
CA ILE A 52 -15.44 -6.95 -14.79
C ILE A 52 -15.43 -5.80 -13.78
N TYR A 53 -14.49 -5.82 -12.84
CA TYR A 53 -14.36 -4.76 -11.82
C TYR A 53 -13.55 -3.56 -12.30
N ALA A 54 -12.50 -3.84 -13.08
CA ALA A 54 -11.59 -2.82 -13.59
C ALA A 54 -10.87 -3.35 -14.84
N ARG A 55 -10.21 -2.44 -15.56
CA ARG A 55 -9.35 -2.76 -16.70
C ARG A 55 -7.95 -2.24 -16.42
N ILE A 56 -6.94 -3.08 -16.60
CA ILE A 56 -5.54 -2.69 -16.44
C ILE A 56 -5.11 -1.97 -17.72
N LEU A 57 -4.88 -0.65 -17.62
CA LEU A 57 -4.49 0.19 -18.75
C LEU A 57 -2.99 0.11 -19.04
N GLY A 58 -2.19 -0.20 -18.01
CA GLY A 58 -0.75 -0.36 -18.10
C GLY A 58 -0.16 -0.71 -16.73
N HIS A 59 1.04 -1.26 -16.73
CA HIS A 59 1.82 -1.53 -15.52
C HIS A 59 3.27 -1.11 -15.76
N ARG A 60 3.95 -0.69 -14.69
CA ARG A 60 5.40 -0.47 -14.65
C ARG A 60 5.90 -0.97 -13.30
N ALA A 61 7.03 -1.66 -13.32
CA ALA A 61 7.76 -2.05 -12.13
C ALA A 61 9.10 -1.33 -12.17
N LEU A 62 9.43 -0.63 -11.09
CA LEU A 62 10.69 0.09 -10.91
C LEU A 62 11.38 -0.50 -9.68
N ASN A 63 12.71 -0.52 -9.71
CA ASN A 63 13.54 -0.99 -8.61
C ASN A 63 14.66 0.03 -8.41
N GLU A 64 14.93 0.36 -7.16
CA GLU A 64 16.09 1.15 -6.74
C GLU A 64 16.99 0.19 -5.96
N ALA A 65 18.23 0.05 -6.42
CA ALA A 65 19.13 -1.02 -5.99
C ALA A 65 19.92 -0.68 -4.70
N ASN A 66 19.42 0.20 -3.83
CA ASN A 66 20.14 0.65 -2.63
C ASN A 66 19.48 0.19 -1.30
N HIS A 67 20.30 0.04 -0.26
CA HIS A 67 20.03 -0.75 0.96
C HIS A 67 20.30 0.11 2.22
N ALA A 68 19.86 -0.13 3.46
CA ALA A 68 18.86 -1.03 4.03
C ALA A 68 17.68 -0.25 4.71
N THR A 69 17.68 1.09 4.65
CA THR A 69 16.57 1.98 5.08
C THR A 69 16.59 3.30 4.30
N SER A 70 16.90 3.28 3.00
CA SER A 70 17.00 4.53 2.22
C SER A 70 15.61 5.08 1.86
N MET A 71 15.20 6.11 2.61
CA MET A 71 14.46 7.27 2.11
C MET A 71 15.52 8.39 2.08
N ASP A 72 15.69 9.17 1.04
CA ASP A 72 14.73 10.14 0.51
C ASP A 72 15.17 10.57 -0.90
N LEU A 73 14.22 10.99 -1.76
CA LEU A 73 14.56 11.49 -3.09
C LEU A 73 14.16 12.94 -3.38
N VAL A 74 13.56 13.68 -2.43
CA VAL A 74 13.57 15.18 -2.43
C VAL A 74 13.30 15.81 -1.03
N GLY A 75 12.77 15.08 -0.05
CA GLY A 75 12.33 15.55 1.26
C GLY A 75 13.41 16.08 2.20
N ASP A 76 13.56 17.40 2.21
CA ASP A 76 14.24 18.26 3.22
C ASP A 76 13.75 18.04 4.68
N VAL A 77 14.01 16.88 5.28
CA VAL A 77 13.99 16.68 6.73
C VAL A 77 15.38 16.63 7.32
#